data_AF-A0A2C9KVX5-F1
#
_entry.id   AF-A0A2C9KVX5-F1
#
_cell.length_a   1.000
_cell.length_b   1.000
_cell.length_c   1.000
_cell.angle_alpha   90.00
_cell.angle_beta   90.00
_cell.angle_gamma   90.00
#
_symmetry.space_group_name_H-M   'P 1'
#
loop_
_entity.id
_entity.type
_entity.pdbx_description
1 polymer ?
#
loop_
_entity_poly.entity_id
_entity_poly.type
_entity_poly.pdbx_seq_one_letter_code
_entity_poly.pdbx_strand_id
1 'polypeptide(L)'
;MSTSACNLLVLFGSQTGTAQDCAEKIVREAKRRHFSSRAVAMDLYNVANLLNEELVVFVCSTTGQGDPPDNMKTFWKFLLRKDLPATSLTNMKFAVLGLGDSSYQKYNVVAKRLQKRLDQLGACSILKLGLADDQHDLGLNDYMMNILGDEMTMGRNDWGWNVPLPPKFPDPCTVQWLVTHYLDINSVPRRSFFELLKYHSQDELEKEKLEDFCSAQGQEELFSYCNRVKRTILEVSLNILYLKTMRLSSFSIGMKLK
;
A
#
# COMPACT_ATOMS: atom_id res chain seq x y z
N MET A 1 24.12 -27.28 -2.41
CA MET A 1 22.77 -27.40 -1.83
C MET A 1 21.95 -26.24 -2.38
N SER A 2 20.89 -26.52 -3.15
CA SER A 2 20.00 -25.49 -3.70
C SER A 2 19.21 -24.86 -2.56
N THR A 3 19.46 -23.61 -2.23
CA THR A 3 18.60 -22.84 -1.33
C THR A 3 17.27 -22.61 -2.05
N SER A 4 16.25 -23.42 -1.75
CA SER A 4 14.89 -23.18 -2.24
C SER A 4 14.47 -21.78 -1.83
N ALA A 5 14.24 -20.90 -2.81
CA ALA A 5 13.77 -19.54 -2.54
C ALA A 5 12.43 -19.61 -1.80
N CYS A 6 12.33 -18.99 -0.62
CA CYS A 6 11.08 -18.93 0.11
C CYS A 6 10.11 -18.01 -0.66
N ASN A 7 8.99 -18.57 -1.10
CA ASN A 7 7.95 -17.84 -1.83
C ASN A 7 7.04 -17.13 -0.82
N LEU A 8 6.99 -15.80 -0.89
CA LEU A 8 6.10 -14.98 -0.09
C LEU A 8 4.97 -14.42 -0.97
N LEU A 9 3.74 -14.83 -0.69
CA LEU A 9 2.55 -14.22 -1.26
C LEU A 9 2.07 -13.09 -0.34
N VAL A 10 1.82 -11.90 -0.89
CA VAL A 10 1.13 -10.82 -0.18
C VAL A 10 -0.24 -10.61 -0.83
N LEU A 11 -1.31 -10.84 -0.07
CA LEU A 11 -2.69 -10.61 -0.52
C LEU A 11 -3.22 -9.32 0.09
N PHE A 12 -3.84 -8.46 -0.71
CA PHE A 12 -4.37 -7.20 -0.22
C PHE A 12 -5.85 -6.94 -0.53
N GLY A 13 -6.55 -6.38 0.44
CA GLY A 13 -7.88 -5.81 0.32
C GLY A 13 -7.82 -4.30 0.59
N SER A 14 -8.16 -3.47 -0.39
CA SER A 14 -8.05 -2.01 -0.32
C SER A 14 -9.22 -1.31 -0.99
N GLN A 15 -9.72 -0.24 -0.37
CA GLN A 15 -10.75 0.62 -0.97
C GLN A 15 -10.13 1.79 -1.76
N THR A 16 -9.10 2.43 -1.19
CA THR A 16 -8.48 3.66 -1.72
C THR A 16 -7.00 3.48 -2.08
N GLY A 17 -6.48 2.26 -2.05
CA GLY A 17 -5.09 1.94 -2.41
C GLY A 17 -4.09 1.91 -1.25
N THR A 18 -4.44 2.32 -0.03
CA THR A 18 -3.50 2.33 1.11
C THR A 18 -2.97 0.94 1.46
N ALA A 19 -3.84 -0.07 1.47
CA ALA A 19 -3.44 -1.46 1.72
C ALA A 19 -2.63 -2.06 0.56
N GLN A 20 -2.89 -1.61 -0.67
CA GLN A 20 -2.10 -1.98 -1.83
C GLN A 20 -0.68 -1.41 -1.74
N ASP A 21 -0.54 -0.12 -1.41
CA ASP A 21 0.77 0.51 -1.18
C ASP A 21 1.58 -0.24 -0.13
N CYS A 22 0.93 -0.57 0.99
CA CYS A 22 1.58 -1.32 2.05
C CYS A 22 2.04 -2.71 1.60
N ALA A 23 1.18 -3.44 0.87
CA ALA A 23 1.53 -4.74 0.32
C ALA A 23 2.70 -4.67 -0.68
N GLU A 24 2.70 -3.68 -1.57
CA GLU A 24 3.80 -3.44 -2.52
C GLU A 24 5.10 -3.06 -1.82
N LYS A 25 5.03 -2.30 -0.72
CA LYS A 25 6.21 -2.01 0.12
C LYS A 25 6.73 -3.29 0.81
N ILE A 26 5.86 -4.13 1.38
CA ILE A 26 6.25 -5.42 1.98
C ILE A 26 6.96 -6.31 0.94
N VAL A 27 6.42 -6.39 -0.28
CA VAL A 27 7.05 -7.15 -1.38
C VAL A 27 8.42 -6.59 -1.72
N ARG A 28 8.57 -5.25 -1.82
CA ARG A 28 9.86 -4.62 -2.09
C ARG A 28 10.88 -5.00 -1.03
N GLU A 29 10.56 -4.87 0.25
CA GLU A 29 11.47 -5.23 1.33
C GLU A 29 11.77 -6.73 1.40
N ALA A 30 10.78 -7.59 1.14
CA ALA A 30 11.01 -9.03 1.05
C ALA A 30 11.96 -9.42 -0.09
N LYS A 31 11.86 -8.77 -1.27
CA LYS A 31 12.81 -8.97 -2.38
C LYS A 31 14.22 -8.56 -1.99
N ARG A 32 14.40 -7.49 -1.20
CA ARG A 32 15.71 -7.07 -0.67
C ARG A 32 16.34 -8.13 0.22
N ARG A 33 15.52 -8.97 0.86
CA ARG A 33 15.93 -10.09 1.71
C ARG A 33 15.98 -11.43 0.97
N HIS A 34 15.99 -11.39 -0.37
CA HIS A 34 16.08 -12.58 -1.23
C HIS A 34 14.87 -13.53 -1.17
N PHE A 35 13.70 -13.06 -0.75
CA PHE A 35 12.46 -13.79 -0.94
C PHE A 35 11.98 -13.63 -2.39
N SER A 36 11.43 -14.71 -2.94
CA SER A 36 10.63 -14.64 -4.16
C SER A 36 9.24 -14.16 -3.75
N SER A 37 8.86 -12.93 -4.08
CA SER A 37 7.62 -12.34 -3.54
C SER A 37 6.79 -11.59 -4.58
N ARG A 38 5.47 -11.61 -4.36
CA ARG A 38 4.46 -10.94 -5.21
C ARG A 38 3.29 -10.43 -4.38
N ALA A 39 2.73 -9.31 -4.80
CA ALA A 39 1.50 -8.75 -4.22
C ALA A 39 0.35 -8.98 -5.20
N VAL A 40 -0.80 -9.44 -4.72
CA VAL A 40 -2.00 -9.68 -5.53
C VAL A 40 -3.25 -9.19 -4.80
N ALA A 41 -4.13 -8.52 -5.53
CA ALA A 41 -5.44 -8.12 -5.01
C ALA A 41 -6.29 -9.37 -4.71
N MET A 42 -7.04 -9.36 -3.61
CA MET A 42 -7.78 -10.54 -3.16
C MET A 42 -8.87 -11.01 -4.14
N ASP A 43 -9.44 -10.12 -4.94
CA ASP A 43 -10.44 -10.43 -5.98
C ASP A 43 -9.83 -11.01 -7.27
N LEU A 44 -8.54 -10.78 -7.51
CA LEU A 44 -7.79 -11.37 -8.64
C LEU A 44 -7.13 -12.71 -8.27
N TYR A 45 -7.15 -13.10 -7.00
CA TYR A 45 -6.54 -14.33 -6.51
C TYR A 45 -7.57 -15.46 -6.38
N ASN A 46 -7.28 -16.62 -6.97
CA ASN A 46 -8.09 -17.82 -6.75
C ASN A 46 -7.85 -18.37 -5.33
N VAL A 47 -8.83 -18.20 -4.44
CA VAL A 47 -8.78 -18.59 -3.03
C VAL A 47 -8.46 -20.08 -2.84
N ALA A 48 -8.86 -20.95 -3.77
CA ALA A 48 -8.56 -22.37 -3.69
C ALA A 48 -7.05 -22.67 -3.74
N ASN A 49 -6.25 -21.77 -4.32
CA ASN A 49 -4.80 -21.92 -4.39
C ASN A 49 -4.11 -21.69 -3.03
N LEU A 50 -4.80 -21.13 -2.01
CA LEU A 50 -4.23 -21.00 -0.66
C LEU A 50 -3.77 -22.32 -0.06
N LEU A 51 -4.37 -23.45 -0.48
CA LEU A 51 -3.98 -24.80 -0.04
C LEU A 51 -2.52 -25.13 -0.36
N ASN A 52 -1.94 -24.47 -1.37
CA ASN A 52 -0.59 -24.72 -1.87
C ASN A 52 0.41 -23.64 -1.43
N GLU A 53 -0.03 -22.59 -0.72
CA GLU A 53 0.84 -21.49 -0.31
C GLU A 53 1.39 -21.75 1.10
N GLU A 54 2.71 -21.73 1.24
CA GLU A 54 3.38 -21.98 2.52
C GLU A 54 3.48 -20.74 3.39
N LEU A 55 3.63 -19.55 2.79
CA LEU A 55 3.80 -18.27 3.50
C LEU A 55 2.99 -17.16 2.86
N VAL A 56 2.01 -16.63 3.60
CA VAL A 56 1.09 -15.59 3.11
C VAL A 56 0.98 -14.43 4.09
N VAL A 57 1.19 -13.20 3.60
CA VAL A 57 0.89 -11.97 4.36
C VAL A 57 -0.40 -11.36 3.84
N PHE A 58 -1.34 -11.09 4.73
CA PHE A 58 -2.61 -10.45 4.40
C PHE A 58 -2.59 -8.98 4.83
N VAL A 59 -2.86 -8.07 3.91
CA VAL A 59 -2.98 -6.63 4.20
C VAL A 59 -4.39 -6.18 3.88
N CYS A 60 -5.19 -5.78 4.87
CA CYS A 60 -6.58 -5.39 4.60
C CYS A 60 -6.98 -4.12 5.34
N SER A 61 -7.59 -3.19 4.60
CA SER A 61 -8.24 -2.04 5.21
C SER A 61 -9.64 -2.40 5.73
N THR A 62 -10.13 -1.67 6.73
CA THR A 62 -11.55 -1.71 7.13
C THR A 62 -12.27 -0.51 6.54
N THR A 63 -13.44 -0.70 5.93
CA THR A 63 -14.27 0.41 5.43
C THR A 63 -15.22 0.91 6.53
N GLY A 64 -15.76 2.13 6.38
CA GLY A 64 -16.38 2.90 7.48
C GLY A 64 -17.38 2.14 8.37
N GLN A 65 -18.21 1.26 7.82
CA GLN A 65 -19.19 0.48 8.58
C GLN A 65 -18.64 -0.84 9.15
N GLY A 66 -17.32 -1.01 9.17
CA GLY A 66 -16.64 -2.23 9.60
C GLY A 66 -16.70 -3.37 8.58
N ASP A 67 -16.90 -3.03 7.30
CA ASP A 67 -17.03 -3.99 6.21
C ASP A 67 -15.70 -4.15 5.46
N PRO A 68 -15.45 -5.34 4.86
CA PRO A 68 -14.28 -5.54 4.01
C PRO A 68 -14.35 -4.62 2.77
N PRO A 69 -13.18 -4.24 2.21
CA PRO A 69 -13.12 -3.49 0.96
C PRO A 69 -13.76 -4.26 -0.20
N ASP A 70 -14.20 -3.54 -1.23
CA ASP A 70 -14.89 -4.16 -2.36
C ASP A 70 -14.06 -5.27 -3.03
N ASN A 71 -12.77 -5.03 -3.24
CA ASN A 71 -11.82 -5.98 -3.83
C ASN A 71 -11.44 -7.16 -2.91
N MET A 72 -12.08 -7.29 -1.74
CA MET A 72 -11.92 -8.42 -0.80
C MET A 72 -13.21 -9.23 -0.65
N LYS A 73 -14.37 -8.72 -1.07
CA LYS A 73 -15.69 -9.31 -0.75
C LYS A 73 -15.83 -10.76 -1.20
N THR A 74 -15.42 -11.07 -2.45
CA THR A 74 -15.52 -12.44 -3.00
C THR A 74 -14.60 -13.41 -2.25
N PHE A 75 -13.36 -12.99 -2.01
CA PHE A 75 -12.37 -13.73 -1.23
C PHE A 75 -12.90 -14.04 0.18
N TRP A 76 -13.44 -13.03 0.85
CA TRP A 76 -13.96 -13.14 2.21
C TRP A 76 -15.16 -14.07 2.31
N LYS A 77 -16.11 -13.97 1.35
CA LYS A 77 -17.26 -14.89 1.28
C LYS A 77 -16.82 -16.34 1.13
N PHE A 78 -15.80 -16.61 0.31
CA PHE A 78 -15.25 -17.95 0.16
C PHE A 78 -14.70 -18.49 1.49
N LEU A 79 -13.86 -17.70 2.18
CA LEU A 79 -13.29 -18.12 3.47
C LEU A 79 -14.35 -18.38 4.54
N LEU A 80 -15.49 -17.68 4.52
CA LEU A 80 -16.58 -17.84 5.50
C LEU A 80 -17.47 -19.08 5.29
N ARG A 81 -17.24 -19.86 4.22
CA ARG A 81 -17.95 -21.10 3.95
C ARG A 81 -17.84 -22.10 5.12
N LYS A 82 -18.98 -22.63 5.55
CA LYS A 82 -19.07 -23.56 6.70
C LYS A 82 -18.59 -24.98 6.38
N ASP A 83 -18.56 -25.34 5.11
CA ASP A 83 -18.14 -26.66 4.62
C ASP A 83 -16.62 -26.79 4.45
N LEU A 84 -15.85 -25.70 4.69
CA LEU A 84 -14.39 -25.77 4.70
C LEU A 84 -13.88 -26.52 5.94
N PRO A 85 -13.10 -27.60 5.77
CA PRO A 85 -12.48 -28.30 6.89
C PRO A 85 -11.58 -27.38 7.73
N ALA A 86 -11.54 -27.60 9.04
CA ALA A 86 -10.64 -26.88 9.96
C ALA A 86 -9.15 -27.14 9.69
N THR A 87 -8.83 -28.10 8.82
CA THR A 87 -7.47 -28.45 8.39
C THR A 87 -7.11 -27.89 7.01
N SER A 88 -7.99 -27.08 6.40
CA SER A 88 -7.80 -26.60 5.02
C SER A 88 -6.45 -25.90 4.83
N LEU A 89 -5.99 -25.12 5.81
CA LEU A 89 -4.80 -24.28 5.70
C LEU A 89 -3.68 -24.71 6.65
N THR A 90 -3.65 -25.97 7.08
CA THR A 90 -2.70 -26.47 8.10
C THR A 90 -1.22 -26.29 7.74
N ASN A 91 -0.91 -26.26 6.44
CA ASN A 91 0.47 -26.07 5.95
C ASN A 91 0.84 -24.59 5.75
N MET A 92 -0.11 -23.66 5.92
CA MET A 92 0.10 -22.24 5.65
C MET A 92 0.56 -21.52 6.91
N LYS A 93 1.71 -20.85 6.82
CA LYS A 93 2.14 -19.81 7.76
C LYS A 93 1.61 -18.47 7.29
N PHE A 94 1.14 -17.63 8.22
CA PHE A 94 0.61 -16.33 7.84
C PHE A 94 0.84 -15.21 8.84
N ALA A 95 0.72 -13.98 8.35
CA ALA A 95 0.59 -12.77 9.16
C ALA A 95 -0.50 -11.88 8.59
N VAL A 96 -1.17 -11.11 9.45
CA VAL A 96 -2.18 -10.14 9.04
C VAL A 96 -1.78 -8.74 9.50
N LEU A 97 -1.85 -7.79 8.57
CA LEU A 97 -1.82 -6.36 8.83
C LEU A 97 -3.19 -5.75 8.53
N GLY A 98 -3.84 -5.27 9.57
CA GLY A 98 -5.02 -4.43 9.45
C GLY A 98 -4.64 -2.97 9.28
N LEU A 99 -5.27 -2.29 8.33
CA LEU A 99 -5.28 -0.84 8.24
C LEU A 99 -6.66 -0.33 8.69
N GLY A 100 -6.68 0.48 9.74
CA GLY A 100 -7.90 1.03 10.29
C GLY A 100 -7.68 2.43 10.86
N ASP A 101 -8.75 2.96 11.43
CA ASP A 101 -8.77 4.27 12.07
C ASP A 101 -9.50 4.11 13.41
N SER A 102 -8.84 4.45 14.52
CA SER A 102 -9.38 4.31 15.86
C SER A 102 -10.50 5.30 16.20
N SER A 103 -10.69 6.36 15.40
CA SER A 103 -11.86 7.25 15.51
C SER A 103 -13.17 6.53 15.15
N TYR A 104 -13.10 5.43 14.39
CA TYR A 104 -14.25 4.60 14.05
C TYR A 104 -14.45 3.49 15.09
N GLN A 105 -15.70 3.30 15.52
CA GLN A 105 -16.07 2.27 16.51
C GLN A 105 -15.61 0.85 16.10
N LYS A 106 -15.58 0.56 14.79
CA LYS A 106 -15.21 -0.75 14.24
C LYS A 106 -13.75 -0.81 13.81
N TYR A 107 -12.85 -0.25 14.63
CA TYR A 107 -11.41 -0.23 14.40
C TYR A 107 -10.83 -1.61 14.06
N ASN A 108 -10.28 -1.74 12.84
CA ASN A 108 -9.62 -2.94 12.32
C ASN A 108 -10.43 -4.25 12.41
N VAL A 109 -11.77 -4.16 12.42
CA VAL A 109 -12.61 -5.34 12.65
C VAL A 109 -12.44 -6.41 11.56
N VAL A 110 -12.16 -6.01 10.32
CA VAL A 110 -11.96 -6.92 9.18
C VAL A 110 -10.71 -7.77 9.38
N ALA A 111 -9.59 -7.14 9.74
CA ALA A 111 -8.32 -7.82 10.00
C ALA A 111 -8.42 -8.77 11.19
N LYS A 112 -9.07 -8.35 12.28
CA LYS A 112 -9.33 -9.19 13.47
C LYS A 112 -10.16 -10.43 13.13
N ARG A 113 -11.18 -10.27 12.28
CA ARG A 113 -12.01 -11.38 11.80
C ARG A 113 -11.26 -12.31 10.87
N LEU A 114 -10.44 -11.75 9.97
CA LEU A 114 -9.61 -12.52 9.05
C LEU A 114 -8.61 -13.39 9.81
N GLN A 115 -7.85 -12.82 10.75
CA GLN A 115 -6.94 -13.55 11.63
C GLN A 115 -7.64 -14.75 12.27
N LYS A 116 -8.73 -14.49 13.01
CA LYS A 116 -9.49 -15.54 13.69
C LYS A 116 -9.97 -16.62 12.74
N ARG A 117 -10.39 -16.26 11.52
CA ARG A 117 -10.87 -17.23 10.54
C ARG A 117 -9.74 -18.08 9.97
N LEU A 118 -8.56 -17.51 9.74
CA LEU A 118 -7.37 -18.26 9.30
C LEU A 118 -6.93 -19.26 10.38
N ASP A 119 -6.91 -18.84 11.64
CA ASP A 119 -6.64 -19.73 12.78
C ASP A 119 -7.63 -20.91 12.83
N GLN A 120 -8.94 -20.64 12.63
CA GLN A 120 -9.99 -21.67 12.57
C GLN A 120 -9.85 -22.66 11.40
N LEU A 121 -9.14 -22.27 10.33
CA LEU A 121 -8.87 -23.12 9.18
C LEU A 121 -7.53 -23.85 9.29
N GLY A 122 -6.86 -23.75 10.45
CA GLY A 122 -5.65 -24.51 10.77
C GLY A 122 -4.35 -23.79 10.41
N ALA A 123 -4.42 -22.58 9.87
CA ALA A 123 -3.22 -21.83 9.51
C ALA A 123 -2.42 -21.41 10.76
N CYS A 124 -1.10 -21.28 10.61
CA CYS A 124 -0.19 -20.93 11.69
C CYS A 124 0.21 -19.45 11.62
N SER A 125 -0.25 -18.64 12.58
CA SER A 125 0.16 -17.23 12.66
C SER A 125 1.62 -17.12 13.10
N ILE A 126 2.47 -16.50 12.28
CA ILE A 126 3.89 -16.32 12.58
C ILE A 126 4.19 -15.01 13.31
N LEU A 127 3.26 -14.06 13.26
CA LEU A 127 3.38 -12.75 13.89
C LEU A 127 2.10 -12.42 14.63
N LYS A 128 2.19 -11.50 15.60
CA LYS A 128 1.02 -10.87 16.19
C LYS A 128 0.29 -10.05 15.14
N LEU A 129 -1.05 -10.06 15.18
CA LEU A 129 -1.89 -9.22 14.33
C LEU A 129 -1.44 -7.75 14.40
N GLY A 130 -0.99 -7.21 13.27
CA GLY A 130 -0.66 -5.80 13.12
C GLY A 130 -1.94 -4.97 13.00
N LEU A 131 -2.09 -3.95 13.82
CA LEU A 131 -3.26 -3.07 13.82
C LEU A 131 -2.77 -1.64 13.57
N ALA A 132 -2.63 -1.28 12.30
CA ALA A 132 -2.25 0.08 11.93
C ALA A 132 -3.42 1.03 12.12
N ASP A 133 -3.11 2.20 12.67
CA ASP A 133 -4.04 3.27 12.97
C ASP A 133 -3.69 4.51 12.15
N ASP A 134 -4.65 4.99 11.35
CA ASP A 134 -4.48 6.20 10.55
C ASP A 134 -4.41 7.47 11.42
N GLN A 135 -4.89 7.41 12.67
CA GLN A 135 -4.79 8.50 13.63
C GLN A 135 -3.40 8.63 14.28
N HIS A 136 -2.46 7.72 13.99
CA HIS A 136 -1.14 7.75 14.62
C HIS A 136 -0.16 8.68 13.88
N ASP A 137 0.57 9.51 14.63
CA ASP A 137 1.53 10.52 14.11
C ASP A 137 2.63 9.96 13.18
N LEU A 138 3.02 8.69 13.32
CA LEU A 138 4.00 8.01 12.47
C LEU A 138 3.37 7.27 11.27
N GLY A 139 2.03 7.26 11.20
CA GLY A 139 1.23 6.59 10.17
C GLY A 139 1.53 5.10 10.03
N LEU A 140 1.46 4.60 8.79
CA LEU A 140 1.69 3.18 8.45
C LEU A 140 3.12 2.67 8.72
N ASN A 141 4.10 3.54 8.87
CA ASN A 141 5.51 3.15 8.84
C ASN A 141 5.95 2.38 10.10
N ASP A 142 5.31 2.61 11.25
CA ASP A 142 5.64 1.92 12.51
C ASP A 142 5.29 0.41 12.45
N TYR A 143 4.20 0.06 11.77
CA TYR A 143 3.73 -1.32 11.66
C TYR A 143 4.47 -2.14 10.62
N MET A 144 4.98 -1.48 9.58
CA MET A 144 5.75 -2.14 8.52
C MET A 144 7.08 -2.71 9.02
N MET A 145 7.76 -2.01 9.94
CA MET A 145 9.03 -2.46 10.51
C MET A 145 8.86 -3.70 11.40
N ASN A 146 7.69 -3.86 12.03
CA ASN A 146 7.39 -5.03 12.85
C ASN A 146 7.10 -6.30 12.03
N ILE A 147 6.43 -6.19 10.88
CA ILE A 147 6.16 -7.35 10.01
C ILE A 147 7.43 -7.89 9.37
N LEU A 148 8.38 -6.99 9.14
CA LEU A 148 9.70 -7.30 8.61
C LEU A 148 10.75 -7.28 9.73
N GLY A 149 10.36 -7.34 11.01
CA GLY A 149 11.30 -7.35 12.13
C GLY A 149 12.12 -8.65 12.20
N ASP A 150 13.08 -8.69 13.11
CA ASP A 150 14.10 -9.75 13.29
C ASP A 150 13.56 -11.19 13.33
N GLU A 151 12.28 -11.41 13.61
CA GLU A 151 11.69 -12.75 13.62
C GLU A 151 11.58 -13.40 12.22
N MET A 152 11.49 -12.61 11.14
CA MET A 152 11.55 -13.11 9.76
C MET A 152 12.98 -13.21 9.19
N THR A 153 13.95 -12.53 9.81
CA THR A 153 15.34 -12.47 9.35
C THR A 153 16.22 -13.26 10.31
N MET A 154 16.49 -14.51 9.95
CA MET A 154 17.72 -15.17 10.40
C MET A 154 18.92 -14.33 9.92
N GLY A 155 19.36 -13.40 10.77
CA GLY A 155 20.62 -12.68 10.77
C GLY A 155 21.08 -12.07 9.43
N ARG A 156 20.81 -10.78 9.22
CA ARG A 156 21.70 -9.91 8.42
C ARG A 156 21.36 -8.44 8.62
N ASN A 157 22.28 -7.72 9.26
CA ASN A 157 22.23 -6.29 9.51
C ASN A 157 22.93 -5.57 8.36
N ASP A 158 22.20 -5.00 7.39
CA ASP A 158 22.75 -4.04 6.43
C ASP A 158 21.61 -3.17 5.83
N TRP A 159 21.39 -2.00 6.42
CA TRP A 159 20.30 -1.07 6.09
C TRP A 159 20.78 0.15 5.27
N GLY A 160 21.13 -0.05 4.01
CA GLY A 160 21.41 1.04 3.07
C GLY A 160 20.29 1.22 2.04
N TRP A 161 19.90 2.46 1.71
CA TRP A 161 18.91 2.83 0.67
C TRP A 161 19.31 2.46 -0.78
N ASN A 162 20.25 1.54 -0.96
CA ASN A 162 20.69 1.08 -2.27
C ASN A 162 19.76 -0.02 -2.78
N VAL A 163 18.67 0.39 -3.44
CA VAL A 163 17.78 -0.52 -4.16
C VAL A 163 18.38 -0.76 -5.54
N PRO A 164 18.81 -1.99 -5.89
CA PRO A 164 19.19 -2.28 -7.27
C PRO A 164 17.96 -2.11 -8.16
N LEU A 165 18.12 -1.37 -9.25
CA LEU A 165 17.08 -1.20 -10.25
C LEU A 165 16.61 -2.58 -10.75
N PRO A 166 15.29 -2.80 -10.97
CA PRO A 166 14.77 -4.00 -11.60
C PRO A 166 15.63 -4.48 -12.78
N PRO A 167 15.96 -5.78 -12.88
CA PRO A 167 16.77 -6.27 -13.98
C PRO A 167 16.04 -6.03 -15.31
N LYS A 168 16.77 -5.45 -16.29
CA LYS A 168 16.33 -4.98 -17.63
C LYS A 168 15.84 -3.53 -17.73
N PHE A 169 16.49 -2.57 -17.07
CA PHE A 169 16.44 -1.21 -17.64
C PHE A 169 17.31 -1.16 -18.90
N PRO A 170 16.83 -0.56 -20.00
CA PRO A 170 17.73 -0.17 -21.07
C PRO A 170 18.75 0.79 -20.48
N ASP A 171 20.04 0.49 -20.60
CA ASP A 171 21.12 1.38 -20.17
C ASP A 171 21.88 1.83 -21.43
N PRO A 172 21.85 3.13 -21.79
CA PRO A 172 21.24 4.25 -21.06
C PRO A 172 19.71 4.30 -21.19
N CYS A 173 19.03 4.66 -20.10
CA CYS A 173 17.57 4.84 -20.06
C CYS A 173 17.21 6.33 -20.17
N THR A 174 16.20 6.70 -20.96
CA THR A 174 15.66 8.07 -20.95
C THR A 174 14.49 8.20 -19.98
N VAL A 175 14.30 9.40 -19.42
CA VAL A 175 13.11 9.71 -18.59
C VAL A 175 11.82 9.43 -19.36
N GLN A 176 11.78 9.76 -20.66
CA GLN A 176 10.65 9.44 -21.53
C GLN A 176 10.34 7.94 -21.54
N TRP A 177 11.36 7.09 -21.67
CA TRP A 177 11.16 5.64 -21.69
C TRP A 177 10.59 5.13 -20.36
N LEU A 178 11.10 5.61 -19.22
CA LEU A 178 10.59 5.29 -17.88
C LEU A 178 9.12 5.69 -17.73
N VAL A 179 8.79 6.90 -18.17
CA VAL A 179 7.43 7.44 -18.09
C VAL A 179 6.46 6.67 -18.98
N THR A 180 6.89 6.26 -20.17
CA THR A 180 6.03 5.52 -21.11
C THR A 180 5.83 4.05 -20.73
N HIS A 181 6.83 3.39 -20.14
CA HIS A 181 6.82 1.93 -19.97
C HIS A 181 6.69 1.46 -18.52
N TYR A 182 6.96 2.33 -17.54
CA TYR A 182 7.12 1.91 -16.15
C TYR A 182 6.34 2.76 -15.13
N LEU A 183 6.12 4.04 -15.41
CA LEU A 183 5.33 4.92 -14.54
C LEU A 183 3.89 5.00 -15.04
N ASP A 184 2.95 4.49 -14.26
CA ASP A 184 1.52 4.66 -14.55
C ASP A 184 1.04 6.06 -14.14
N ILE A 185 1.43 7.06 -14.93
CA ILE A 185 1.04 8.47 -14.72
C ILE A 185 -0.46 8.74 -14.92
N ASN A 186 -1.19 7.76 -15.46
CA ASN A 186 -2.64 7.86 -15.66
C ASN A 186 -3.41 7.27 -14.47
N SER A 187 -2.74 6.60 -13.53
CA SER A 187 -3.36 6.13 -12.31
C SER A 187 -3.77 7.28 -11.38
N VAL A 188 -4.75 7.02 -10.51
CA VAL A 188 -5.15 7.95 -9.47
C VAL A 188 -4.01 8.05 -8.42
N PRO A 189 -3.50 9.25 -8.11
CA PRO A 189 -2.36 9.41 -7.22
C PRO A 189 -2.71 8.94 -5.80
N ARG A 190 -1.79 8.17 -5.22
CA ARG A 190 -1.91 7.66 -3.85
C ARG A 190 -1.36 8.67 -2.84
N ARG A 191 -1.66 8.51 -1.54
CA ARG A 191 -1.18 9.42 -0.48
C ARG A 191 0.35 9.58 -0.49
N SER A 192 1.08 8.51 -0.76
CA SER A 192 2.55 8.52 -0.91
C SER A 192 3.06 9.45 -2.01
N PHE A 193 2.28 9.67 -3.07
CA PHE A 193 2.59 10.64 -4.11
C PHE A 193 2.47 12.10 -3.60
N PHE A 194 1.46 12.39 -2.77
CA PHE A 194 1.29 13.71 -2.15
C PHE A 194 2.36 13.98 -1.08
N GLU A 195 2.76 12.96 -0.32
CA GLU A 195 3.91 13.06 0.59
C GLU A 195 5.18 13.44 -0.18
N LEU A 196 5.42 12.80 -1.33
CA LEU A 196 6.55 13.13 -2.20
C LEU A 196 6.45 14.57 -2.75
N LEU A 197 5.27 14.98 -3.22
CA LEU A 197 5.05 16.34 -3.70
C LEU A 197 5.31 17.39 -2.60
N LYS A 198 4.94 17.11 -1.35
CA LYS A 198 5.16 18.01 -0.22
C LYS A 198 6.64 18.40 -0.07
N TYR A 199 7.54 17.43 -0.22
CA TYR A 199 9.00 17.67 -0.16
C TYR A 199 9.52 18.54 -1.31
N HIS A 200 8.88 18.50 -2.47
CA HIS A 200 9.29 19.24 -3.66
C HIS A 200 8.53 20.56 -3.87
N SER A 201 7.50 20.83 -3.07
CA SER A 201 6.81 22.11 -3.08
C SER A 201 7.63 23.19 -2.38
N GLN A 202 7.57 24.42 -2.90
CA GLN A 202 8.21 25.60 -2.31
C GLN A 202 7.18 26.61 -1.77
N ASP A 203 5.90 26.45 -2.12
CA ASP A 203 4.81 27.35 -1.71
C ASP A 203 4.19 26.86 -0.39
N GLU A 204 4.00 27.77 0.57
CA GLU A 204 3.48 27.39 1.89
C GLU A 204 2.01 26.93 1.83
N LEU A 205 1.16 27.59 1.05
CA LEU A 205 -0.25 27.20 0.91
C LEU A 205 -0.39 25.84 0.20
N GLU A 206 0.43 25.59 -0.82
CA GLU A 206 0.49 24.28 -1.47
C GLU A 206 0.97 23.21 -0.49
N LYS A 207 1.99 23.49 0.32
CA LYS A 207 2.48 22.55 1.34
C LYS A 207 1.42 22.25 2.39
N GLU A 208 0.72 23.26 2.90
CA GLU A 208 -0.39 23.10 3.85
C GLU A 208 -1.46 22.20 3.24
N LYS A 209 -1.82 22.42 1.97
CA LYS A 209 -2.82 21.57 1.31
C LYS A 209 -2.36 20.14 1.07
N LEU A 210 -1.09 19.95 0.72
CA LEU A 210 -0.50 18.63 0.56
C LEU A 210 -0.40 17.93 1.93
N GLU A 211 -0.15 18.66 3.00
CA GLU A 211 -0.14 18.16 4.37
C GLU A 211 -1.53 17.72 4.81
N ASP A 212 -2.57 18.50 4.51
CA ASP A 212 -3.97 18.11 4.71
C ASP A 212 -4.29 16.80 3.99
N PHE A 213 -3.94 16.68 2.70
CA PHE A 213 -4.14 15.44 1.94
C PHE A 213 -3.36 14.25 2.52
N CYS A 214 -2.24 14.52 3.20
CA CYS A 214 -1.44 13.52 3.89
C CYS A 214 -1.89 13.30 5.33
N SER A 215 -2.94 13.96 5.83
CA SER A 215 -3.47 13.77 7.19
C SER A 215 -4.65 12.78 7.20
N ALA A 216 -4.98 12.26 8.38
CA ALA A 216 -6.18 11.44 8.56
C ALA A 216 -7.47 12.26 8.33
N GLN A 217 -7.49 13.50 8.81
CA GLN A 217 -8.62 14.41 8.70
C GLN A 217 -8.92 14.79 7.24
N GLY A 218 -7.88 14.88 6.40
CA GLY A 218 -8.02 15.20 4.98
C GLY A 218 -8.38 14.01 4.07
N GLN A 219 -8.65 12.82 4.62
CA GLN A 219 -8.93 11.62 3.81
C GLN A 219 -10.18 11.79 2.92
N GLU A 220 -11.26 12.36 3.43
CA GLU A 220 -12.49 12.59 2.67
C GLU A 220 -12.26 13.63 1.56
N GLU A 221 -11.41 14.61 1.83
CA GLU A 221 -11.05 15.62 0.85
C GLU A 221 -10.16 15.05 -0.24
N LEU A 222 -9.14 14.26 0.12
CA LEU A 222 -8.30 13.53 -0.83
C LEU A 222 -9.15 12.58 -1.68
N PHE A 223 -10.11 11.86 -1.08
CA PHE A 223 -11.05 11.03 -1.80
C PHE A 223 -11.88 11.85 -2.78
N SER A 224 -12.41 12.99 -2.35
CA SER A 224 -13.21 13.88 -3.19
C SER A 224 -12.41 14.51 -4.33
N TYR A 225 -11.14 14.81 -4.09
CA TYR A 225 -10.21 15.43 -5.04
C TYR A 225 -9.65 14.42 -6.04
N CYS A 226 -9.30 13.21 -5.62
CA CYS A 226 -8.69 12.21 -6.50
C CYS A 226 -9.69 11.12 -6.88
N ASN A 227 -10.12 10.34 -5.90
CA ASN A 227 -10.79 9.06 -6.12
C ASN A 227 -12.19 9.22 -6.72
N ARG A 228 -12.97 10.21 -6.27
CA ARG A 228 -14.34 10.46 -6.71
C ARG A 228 -14.41 10.87 -8.18
N VAL A 229 -13.49 11.73 -8.61
CA VAL A 229 -13.44 12.25 -9.99
C VAL A 229 -12.44 11.48 -10.86
N LYS A 230 -11.76 10.47 -10.29
CA LYS A 230 -10.68 9.70 -10.93
C LYS A 230 -9.57 10.58 -11.50
N ARG A 231 -9.19 11.63 -10.76
CA ARG A 231 -8.12 12.55 -11.17
C ARG A 231 -6.80 11.79 -11.22
N THR A 232 -6.04 11.96 -12.29
CA THR A 232 -4.81 11.21 -12.58
C THR A 232 -3.56 11.89 -12.01
N ILE A 233 -2.46 11.13 -11.83
CA ILE A 233 -1.15 11.66 -11.45
C ILE A 233 -0.75 12.80 -12.39
N LEU A 234 -0.99 12.65 -13.69
CA LEU A 234 -0.70 13.68 -14.69
C LEU A 234 -1.49 14.97 -14.43
N GLU A 235 -2.79 14.88 -14.19
CA GLU A 235 -3.64 16.05 -13.91
C GLU A 235 -3.26 16.75 -12.61
N VAL A 236 -2.92 16.00 -11.56
CA VAL A 236 -2.43 16.58 -10.30
C VAL A 236 -1.09 17.27 -10.51
N SER A 237 -0.16 16.61 -11.21
CA SER A 237 1.16 17.17 -11.52
C SER A 237 1.03 18.45 -12.34
N LEU A 238 0.17 18.44 -13.37
CA LEU A 238 -0.11 19.60 -14.22
C LEU A 238 -0.74 20.74 -13.44
N ASN A 239 -1.72 20.49 -12.57
CA ASN A 239 -2.32 21.58 -11.77
C ASN A 239 -1.29 22.28 -10.88
N ILE A 240 -0.37 21.54 -10.27
CA ILE A 240 0.72 22.10 -9.47
C ILE A 240 1.69 22.90 -10.36
N LEU A 241 2.07 22.38 -11.52
CA LEU A 241 2.93 23.05 -12.49
C LEU A 241 2.26 24.31 -13.09
N TYR A 242 0.96 24.29 -13.34
CA TYR A 242 0.21 25.40 -13.91
C TYR A 242 0.10 26.56 -12.91
N LEU A 243 -0.09 26.25 -11.61
CA LEU A 243 -0.05 27.25 -10.53
C LEU A 243 1.35 27.91 -10.42
N LYS A 244 2.43 27.13 -10.59
CA LYS A 244 3.79 27.67 -10.66
C LYS A 244 4.02 28.55 -11.89
N THR A 245 3.51 28.17 -13.05
CA THR A 245 3.74 28.87 -14.33
C THR A 245 2.93 30.18 -14.40
N MET A 246 1.68 30.19 -13.94
CA MET A 246 0.86 31.42 -13.91
C MET A 246 1.44 32.49 -12.97
N ARG A 247 2.04 32.09 -11.83
CA ARG A 247 2.69 33.06 -10.92
C ARG A 247 3.97 33.67 -11.49
N LEU A 248 4.69 32.96 -12.37
CA LEU A 248 5.85 33.52 -13.09
C LEU A 248 5.42 34.50 -14.20
N SER A 249 4.27 34.27 -14.85
CA SER A 249 3.73 35.25 -15.82
C SER A 249 3.15 36.51 -15.16
N SER A 250 2.64 36.41 -13.92
CA SER A 250 2.11 37.57 -13.18
C SER A 250 3.19 38.52 -12.68
N PHE A 251 4.47 38.10 -12.65
CA PHE A 251 5.59 38.96 -12.25
C PHE A 251 6.24 39.73 -13.42
N SER A 252 5.93 39.39 -14.68
CA SER A 252 6.49 40.07 -15.86
C SER A 252 5.58 41.14 -16.49
N ILE A 253 4.37 41.37 -15.96
CA ILE A 253 3.40 42.34 -16.53
C ILE A 253 3.22 43.59 -15.65
N GLY A 254 3.86 43.64 -14.47
CA GLY A 254 3.74 44.76 -13.51
C GLY A 254 4.71 45.94 -13.69
N MET A 255 5.65 45.91 -14.64
CA MET A 255 6.58 47.02 -14.89
C MET A 255 6.60 47.44 -16.35
N LYS A 256 5.56 48.20 -16.75
CA LYS A 256 5.62 49.33 -17.69
C LYS A 256 4.19 49.68 -18.06
N LEU A 257 3.74 50.86 -17.62
CA LEU A 257 3.21 51.91 -18.49
C LEU A 257 2.79 53.13 -17.63
N LYS A 258 3.62 54.17 -17.76
CA LYS A 258 3.41 55.61 -17.55
C LYS A 258 2.86 56.11 -16.20
#